data_AF-A0A3N5RA80-F1
#
_entry.id   AF-A0A3N5RA80-F1
#
_cell.length_a   1.000
_cell.length_b   1.000
_cell.length_c   1.000
_cell.angle_alpha   90.00
_cell.angle_beta   90.00
_cell.angle_gamma   90.00
#
_symmetry.space_group_name_H-M   'P 1'
#
loop_
_entity.id
_entity.type
_entity.pdbx_description
1 polymer ?
#
loop_
_entity_poly.entity_id
_entity_poly.type
_entity_poly.pdbx_seq_one_letter_code
_entity_poly.pdbx_strand_id
1 'polypeptide(L)' 'EIISIYGLDKKTRITSKGLKYPLNNVILPFGEKESTSNVAIDSIVSLKISGGIVFVVRKFNTAKSNALT' A
#
# COMPACT_ATOMS: atom_id res chain seq x y z
N GLU A 1 4.83 1.18 11.08
CA GLU A 1 5.64 0.14 10.39
C GLU A 1 5.92 0.52 8.94
N ILE A 2 6.91 -0.09 8.27
CA ILE A 2 7.13 0.14 6.82
C ILE A 2 6.18 -0.75 6.02
N ILE A 3 5.53 -0.15 5.02
CA ILE A 3 4.63 -0.81 4.07
C ILE A 3 4.99 -0.35 2.66
N SER A 4 5.22 -1.30 1.76
CA SER A 4 5.47 -1.04 0.34
C SER A 4 4.27 -1.52 -0.47
N ILE A 5 3.79 -0.65 -1.35
CA ILE A 5 2.59 -0.88 -2.15
C ILE A 5 3.02 -0.86 -3.61
N TYR A 6 2.71 -1.93 -4.33
CA TYR A 6 3.07 -2.13 -5.72
C TYR A 6 1.81 -2.20 -6.59
N GLY A 7 1.72 -1.33 -7.59
CA GLY A 7 0.71 -1.44 -8.65
C GLY A 7 1.27 -2.22 -9.83
N LEU A 8 0.36 -2.68 -10.69
CA LEU A 8 0.71 -3.45 -11.88
C LEU A 8 0.46 -2.68 -13.17
N ASP A 9 -0.67 -1.97 -13.25
CA ASP A 9 -1.14 -1.38 -14.49
C ASP A 9 -1.67 0.05 -14.30
N LYS A 10 -1.99 0.69 -15.44
CA LYS A 10 -2.48 2.08 -15.49
C LYS A 10 -3.94 2.23 -15.07
N LYS A 11 -4.69 1.13 -14.94
CA LYS A 11 -6.12 1.16 -14.55
C LYS A 11 -6.31 1.01 -13.03
N THR A 12 -5.31 0.45 -12.34
CA THR A 12 -5.34 0.26 -10.90
C THR A 12 -5.15 1.59 -10.18
N ARG A 13 -6.16 2.01 -9.42
CA ARG A 13 -6.11 3.23 -8.60
C ARG A 13 -6.11 2.89 -7.12
N ILE A 14 -5.30 3.62 -6.37
CA ILE A 14 -5.07 3.37 -4.95
C ILE A 14 -5.33 4.66 -4.16
N THR A 15 -6.14 4.55 -3.13
CA THR A 15 -6.33 5.61 -2.12
C THR A 15 -6.08 5.02 -0.73
N SER A 16 -5.42 5.77 0.15
CA SER A 16 -5.08 5.28 1.50
C SER A 16 -5.45 6.23 2.62
N LYS A 17 -5.62 5.65 3.82
CA LYS A 17 -5.68 6.34 5.12
C LYS A 17 -4.74 5.63 6.11
N GLY A 18 -4.25 6.37 7.11
CA GLY A 18 -3.34 5.83 8.13
C GLY A 18 -1.87 5.70 7.71
N LEU A 19 -1.50 6.19 6.52
CA LEU A 19 -0.11 6.28 6.05
C LEU A 19 0.45 7.68 6.25
N LYS A 20 1.75 7.78 6.53
CA LYS A 20 2.50 9.05 6.67
C LYS A 20 2.35 9.91 5.41
N TYR A 21 2.40 9.27 4.24
CA TYR A 21 2.17 9.92 2.96
C TYR A 21 0.87 9.37 2.34
N PRO A 22 -0.30 10.02 2.52
CA PRO A 22 -1.57 9.53 2.00
C PRO A 22 -1.53 9.36 0.48
N LEU A 23 -2.06 8.24 0.01
CA LEU A 23 -2.25 7.97 -1.40
C LEU A 23 -3.62 8.52 -1.79
N ASN A 24 -3.68 9.40 -2.78
CA ASN A 24 -4.92 10.01 -3.25
C ASN A 24 -5.11 9.70 -4.74
N ASN A 25 -5.89 8.66 -5.03
CA ASN A 25 -6.20 8.23 -6.40
C ASN A 25 -4.96 8.03 -7.30
N VAL A 26 -3.87 7.53 -6.72
CA VAL A 26 -2.59 7.34 -7.42
C VAL A 26 -2.59 6.05 -8.24
N ILE A 27 -1.82 6.09 -9.32
CA ILE A 27 -1.49 4.93 -10.15
C ILE A 27 -0.01 4.57 -9.94
N LEU A 28 0.29 3.28 -9.97
CA LEU A 28 1.65 2.75 -9.84
C LEU A 28 1.93 1.73 -10.96
N PRO A 29 1.98 2.15 -12.24
CA PRO A 29 2.12 1.22 -13.35
C PRO A 29 3.52 0.60 -13.41
N PHE A 30 3.57 -0.69 -13.76
CA PHE A 30 4.79 -1.42 -14.04
C PHE A 30 5.57 -0.77 -15.20
N GLY A 31 6.90 -0.73 -15.12
CA GLY A 31 7.80 -0.10 -16.08
C GLY A 31 7.95 1.43 -15.95
N GLU A 32 7.17 2.10 -15.10
CA GLU A 32 7.24 3.56 -14.93
C GLU A 32 7.43 3.97 -13.47
N LYS A 33 6.50 3.56 -12.60
CA LYS A 33 6.56 3.81 -11.17
C LYS A 33 5.76 2.74 -10.46
N GLU A 34 6.36 1.58 -10.34
CA GLU A 34 5.65 0.35 -9.98
C GLU A 34 5.30 0.30 -8.49
N SER A 35 5.95 1.12 -7.67
CA SER A 35 5.79 1.03 -6.22
C SER A 35 5.96 2.35 -5.48
N THR A 36 5.53 2.33 -4.22
CA THR A 36 5.85 3.35 -3.23
C THR A 36 6.05 2.69 -1.86
N SER A 37 7.13 3.06 -1.19
CA SER A 37 7.37 2.70 0.21
C SER A 37 6.85 3.81 1.12
N ASN A 38 6.15 3.43 2.17
CA ASN A 38 5.46 4.32 3.08
C ASN A 38 5.60 3.84 4.52
N VAL A 39 5.15 4.67 5.46
CA VAL A 39 5.16 4.38 6.89
C VAL A 39 3.73 4.44 7.41
N ALA A 40 3.25 3.36 8.03
CA ALA A 40 2.00 3.36 8.77
C ALA A 40 2.17 4.17 10.07
N ILE A 41 1.30 5.16 10.26
CA ILE A 41 1.29 6.08 11.41
C ILE A 41 0.05 5.92 12.29
N ASP A 42 -0.96 5.20 11.79
CA ASP A 42 -2.18 4.89 12.53
C ASP A 42 -2.26 3.39 12.84
N SER A 43 -3.07 3.04 13.83
CA SER A 43 -3.39 1.67 14.22
C SER A 43 -4.02 0.85 13.09
N ILE A 44 -4.77 1.52 12.21
CA ILE A 44 -5.43 0.91 11.04
C ILE A 44 -4.97 1.64 9.78
N VAL A 45 -4.39 0.89 8.85
CA VAL A 45 -4.15 1.34 7.48
C VAL A 45 -5.25 0.82 6.59
N SER A 46 -5.99 1.73 5.95
CA SER A 46 -7.02 1.38 4.98
C SER A 46 -6.50 1.65 3.57
N LEU A 47 -6.58 0.66 2.69
CA LEU A 47 -6.32 0.80 1.26
C LEU A 47 -7.62 0.57 0.49
N LYS A 48 -8.01 1.54 -0.33
CA LYS A 48 -9.09 1.39 -1.32
C LYS A 48 -8.45 1.18 -2.68
N ILE A 49 -8.72 0.01 -3.27
CA ILE A 49 -8.22 -0.39 -4.59
C ILE A 49 -9.41 -0.47 -5.55
N SER A 50 -9.24 0.06 -6.76
CA SER A 50 -10.21 -0.09 -7.84
C SER A 50 -9.52 -0.34 -9.17
N GLY A 51 -10.13 -1.16 -10.04
CA GLY A 51 -9.69 -1.37 -11.42
C GLY A 51 -8.62 -2.44 -11.63
N GLY A 52 -8.09 -3.05 -10.57
CA GLY A 52 -7.07 -4.10 -10.69
C GLY A 52 -6.54 -4.61 -9.36
N ILE A 53 -5.30 -5.10 -9.37
CA ILE A 53 -4.65 -5.83 -8.28
C ILE A 53 -3.43 -5.04 -7.80
N VAL A 54 -3.16 -5.10 -6.50
CA VAL A 54 -2.04 -4.42 -5.84
C VAL A 54 -1.33 -5.44 -4.93
N PHE A 55 0.00 -5.45 -4.95
CA PHE A 55 0.78 -6.22 -3.98
C PHE A 55 1.19 -5.33 -2.81
N VAL A 56 1.03 -5.86 -1.60
CA VAL A 56 1.44 -5.18 -0.37
C VAL A 56 2.53 -5.99 0.30
N VAL A 57 3.68 -5.37 0.50
CA VAL A 57 4.84 -5.95 1.17
C VAL A 57 5.02 -5.26 2.52
N ARG A 58 5.07 -6.04 3.58
CA ARG A 58 5.24 -5.58 4.97
C ARG A 58 6.38 -6.35 5.62
N LYS A 59 6.99 -5.76 6.65
CA LYS A 59 8.03 -6.44 7.43
C LYS A 59 7.42 -7.64 8.15
N PHE A 60 7.96 -8.84 7.90
CA PHE A 60 7.41 -10.11 8.39
C PHE A 60 7.11 -10.12 9.90
N ASN A 61 8.10 -9.78 10.74
CA ASN A 61 7.92 -9.81 12.20
C ASN A 61 6.79 -8.89 12.68
N THR A 62 6.64 -7.72 12.06
CA THR A 62 5.59 -6.76 12.43
C THR A 62 4.23 -7.21 11.92
N ALA A 63 4.15 -7.69 10.67
CA ALA A 63 2.93 -8.26 10.11
C ALA A 63 2.44 -9.47 10.92
N LYS A 64 3.35 -10.37 11.32
CA LYS A 64 3.06 -11.52 12.17
C LYS A 64 2.52 -11.10 13.53
N SER A 65 3.17 -10.13 14.20
CA SER A 65 2.72 -9.63 15.50
C SER A 65 1.31 -9.03 15.42
N ASN A 66 1.00 -8.30 14.35
CA ASN A 66 -0.30 -7.64 14.17
C ASN A 66 -1.41 -8.59 13.70
N ALA A 67 -1.08 -9.80 13.25
CA ALA A 67 -2.05 -10.79 12.76
C ALA A 67 -2.40 -11.86 13.81
N LEU A 68 -1.64 -11.93 14.91
CA LEU A 68 -1.82 -12.89 15.99
C LEU A 68 -2.46 -12.27 17.25
N THR A 69 -2.95 -11.04 17.13
CA THR A 69 -3.82 -10.36 18.09
C THR A 69 -5.28 -10.57 17.73
#